data_AF-A0A9E0ZIZ1-F1
#
_entry.id   AF-A0A9E0ZIZ1-F1
#
_cell.length_a   1.000
_cell.length_b   1.000
_cell.length_c   1.000
_cell.angle_alpha   90.00
_cell.angle_beta   90.00
_cell.angle_gamma   90.00
#
_symmetry.space_group_name_H-M   'P 1'
#
loop_
_entity.id
_entity.type
_entity.pdbx_description
1 polymer ?
#
loop_
_entity_poly.entity_id
_entity_poly.type
_entity_poly.pdbx_seq_one_letter_code
_entity_poly.pdbx_strand_id
1 'polypeptide(L)' 'MAVLDGCESKYRTPVPEERTCPKCGKIVEVFTVRGRIMEDAKCPCGYVFKAEEPDSIVVEKKEEE' A
#
# COMPACT_ATOMS: atom_id res chain seq x y z
N MET A 1 -15.04 -20.27 28.87
CA MET A 1 -15.05 -19.70 27.51
C MET A 1 -13.91 -18.71 27.42
N ALA A 2 -12.74 -19.14 26.94
CA ALA A 2 -11.60 -18.27 26.69
C ALA A 2 -11.64 -17.90 25.20
N VAL A 3 -12.31 -16.79 24.90
CA VAL A 3 -12.37 -16.21 23.56
C VAL A 3 -11.56 -14.92 23.58
N LEU A 4 -10.24 -15.01 23.42
CA LEU A 4 -9.45 -13.85 23.07
C LEU A 4 -8.43 -14.27 22.02
N ASP A 5 -9.00 -14.63 20.87
CA ASP A 5 -8.63 -14.15 19.55
C ASP A 5 -7.15 -13.79 19.39
N GLY A 6 -6.43 -14.71 18.74
CA GLY A 6 -5.03 -14.55 18.39
C GLY A 6 -4.81 -13.22 17.67
N CYS A 7 -4.03 -12.35 18.31
CA CYS A 7 -3.54 -11.07 17.78
C CYS A 7 -2.57 -11.25 16.58
N GLU A 8 -2.63 -12.38 15.87
CA GLU A 8 -1.74 -12.73 14.76
C GLU A 8 -2.35 -12.39 13.38
N SER A 9 -3.64 -12.02 13.32
CA SER A 9 -4.29 -11.62 12.06
C SER A 9 -4.08 -10.14 11.68
N LYS A 10 -3.61 -9.30 12.61
CA LYS A 10 -3.51 -7.85 12.41
C LYS A 10 -2.39 -7.39 11.46
N TYR A 11 -1.54 -8.31 11.03
CA TYR A 11 -0.34 -8.00 10.23
C TYR A 11 -0.48 -8.33 8.75
N ARG A 12 -1.60 -8.94 8.31
CA ARG A 12 -1.88 -9.23 6.89
C ARG A 12 -3.02 -8.43 6.30
N THR A 13 -3.90 -7.86 7.13
CA THR A 13 -5.02 -7.08 6.63
C THR A 13 -4.54 -5.68 6.26
N PRO A 14 -4.76 -5.23 5.01
CA PRO A 14 -4.48 -3.84 4.65
C PRO A 14 -5.29 -2.90 5.53
N VAL A 15 -4.62 -1.88 6.07
CA VAL A 15 -5.23 -0.84 6.88
C VAL A 15 -5.58 0.32 5.94
N PRO A 16 -6.87 0.72 5.85
CA PRO A 16 -7.24 1.92 5.13
C PRO A 16 -6.66 3.15 5.86
N GLU A 17 -5.88 3.94 5.14
CA GLU A 17 -5.30 5.21 5.60
C GLU A 17 -5.81 6.33 4.69
N GLU A 18 -6.20 7.45 5.30
CA GLU A 18 -6.71 8.62 4.59
C GLU A 18 -5.52 9.50 4.16
N ARG A 19 -5.27 9.62 2.86
CA ARG A 19 -4.22 10.51 2.30
C ARG A 19 -4.85 11.68 1.57
N THR A 20 -4.42 12.89 1.91
CA THR A 20 -4.79 14.08 1.16
C THR A 20 -4.03 14.14 -0.16
N CYS A 21 -4.75 14.21 -1.28
CA CYS A 21 -4.16 14.31 -2.59
C CYS A 21 -3.42 15.66 -2.78
N PRO A 22 -2.12 15.66 -3.10
CA PRO A 22 -1.36 16.91 -3.27
C PRO A 22 -1.77 17.70 -4.53
N LYS A 23 -2.51 17.08 -5.46
CA LYS A 23 -2.98 17.72 -6.70
C LYS A 23 -4.30 18.49 -6.53
N CYS A 24 -5.22 17.99 -5.69
CA CYS A 24 -6.58 18.52 -5.62
C CYS A 24 -7.11 18.74 -4.20
N GLY A 25 -6.32 18.37 -3.18
CA GLY A 25 -6.71 18.52 -1.77
C GLY A 25 -7.82 17.57 -1.30
N LYS A 26 -8.29 16.64 -2.13
CA LYS A 26 -9.30 15.65 -1.73
C LYS A 26 -8.68 14.54 -0.89
N ILE A 27 -9.48 14.03 0.05
CA ILE A 27 -9.14 12.86 0.85
C ILE A 27 -9.35 11.62 -0.02
N VAL A 28 -8.32 10.78 -0.12
CA VAL A 28 -8.34 9.51 -0.85
C VAL A 28 -7.97 8.41 0.13
N GLU A 29 -8.77 7.34 0.16
CA GLU A 29 -8.49 6.16 0.96
C GLU A 29 -7.44 5.30 0.25
N VAL A 30 -6.31 5.07 0.90
CA VAL A 30 -5.23 4.18 0.43
C VAL A 30 -5.12 2.98 1.36
N PHE A 31 -4.85 1.80 0.82
CA PHE A 31 -4.62 0.60 1.63
C PHE A 31 -3.13 0.43 1.91
N THR A 32 -2.75 0.52 3.18
CA THR A 32 -1.36 0.39 3.61
C THR A 32 -1.15 -0.83 4.49
N VAL A 33 0.03 -1.46 4.38
CA VAL A 33 0.48 -2.50 5.31
C VAL A 33 1.82 -2.06 5.87
N ARG A 34 1.90 -1.91 7.20
CA ARG A 34 3.11 -1.42 7.89
C ARG A 34 3.64 -0.08 7.35
N GLY A 35 2.73 0.81 6.93
CA GLY A 35 3.06 2.15 6.41
C GLY A 35 3.50 2.17 4.94
N ARG A 36 3.42 1.04 4.21
CA ARG A 36 3.65 0.97 2.76
C ARG A 36 2.35 0.78 2.02
N ILE A 37 2.15 1.49 0.92
CA ILE A 37 0.96 1.35 0.07
C ILE A 37 1.05 0.00 -0.65
N MET A 38 0.07 -0.89 -0.42
CA MET A 38 0.05 -2.21 -1.06
C MET A 38 -0.61 -2.20 -2.44
N GLU A 39 -1.52 -1.27 -2.70
CA GLU A 39 -2.34 -1.23 -3.92
C GLU A 39 -2.42 0.17 -4.51
N ASP A 40 -2.52 0.29 -5.84
CA ASP A 40 -2.63 1.60 -6.47
C ASP A 40 -3.97 2.27 -6.15
N ALA A 41 -3.94 3.46 -5.57
CA ALA A 41 -5.15 4.24 -5.32
C ALA A 41 -5.25 5.39 -6.32
N LYS A 42 -6.36 5.44 -7.04
CA LYS A 42 -6.63 6.51 -8.01
C LYS A 42 -7.49 7.57 -7.37
N CYS A 43 -6.93 8.78 -7.24
CA CYS A 43 -7.71 9.95 -6.91
C CYS A 43 -8.61 10.31 -8.11
N PRO A 44 -9.86 10.78 -7.88
CA PRO A 44 -10.75 11.24 -8.95
C PRO A 44 -10.22 12.41 -9.78
N CYS A 45 -9.15 13.09 -9.34
CA CYS A 45 -8.48 14.11 -10.13
C CYS A 45 -7.47 13.55 -11.16
N GLY A 46 -7.24 12.23 -11.19
CA GLY A 46 -6.26 11.57 -12.06
C GLY A 46 -4.88 11.36 -11.43
N TYR A 47 -4.69 11.72 -10.15
CA TYR A 47 -3.46 11.39 -9.41
C TYR A 47 -3.48 9.93 -8.96
N VAL A 48 -2.42 9.19 -9.24
CA VAL A 48 -2.27 7.78 -8.84
C VAL A 48 -1.27 7.68 -7.70
N PHE A 49 -1.74 7.24 -6.54
CA PHE A 49 -0.86 6.76 -5.47
C PHE A 49 -0.37 5.38 -5.87
N LYS A 50 0.89 5.29 -6.29
CA LYS A 50 1.48 4.00 -6.66
C LYS A 50 1.68 3.16 -5.41
N ALA A 51 1.35 1.88 -5.50
CA ALA A 51 1.78 0.90 -4.53
C ALA A 51 3.31 0.95 -4.43
N GLU A 52 3.83 1.01 -3.21
CA GLU A 52 5.24 0.84 -2.94
C GLU A 52 5.47 -0.66 -2.80
N GLU A 53 5.67 -1.33 -3.94
CA GLU A 53 6.16 -2.70 -3.95
C GLU A 53 7.47 -2.71 -3.14
N PRO A 54 7.68 -3.69 -2.23
CA PRO A 54 8.95 -3.83 -1.56
C PRO A 54 9.99 -4.06 -2.65
N ASP A 55 10.80 -3.03 -2.93
CA ASP A 55 11.85 -2.98 -3.96
C ASP A 55 12.14 -4.39 -4.50
N SER A 56 11.41 -4.74 -5.55
CA SER A 56 11.74 -5.94 -6.30
C SER A 56 13.10 -5.61 -6.84
N ILE A 57 14.13 -6.18 -6.20
CA ILE A 57 15.51 -6.18 -6.66
C ILE A 57 15.42 -6.25 -8.16
N VAL A 58 15.77 -5.15 -8.82
CA VAL A 58 16.05 -5.15 -10.25
C VAL A 58 17.25 -6.06 -10.37
N VAL A 59 17.00 -7.37 -10.48
CA VAL A 59 17.81 -8.24 -11.32
C VAL A 59 17.56 -7.70 -12.71
N GLU A 60 18.27 -6.60 -13.02
CA GLU A 60 18.83 -6.41 -14.34
C GLU A 60 19.52 -7.72 -14.64
N LYS A 61 18.82 -8.63 -15.32
CA LYS A 61 19.47 -9.60 -16.18
C LYS A 61 20.21 -8.76 -17.21
N LYS A 62 21.42 -8.31 -16.85
CA LYS A 62 22.47 -8.18 -17.84
C LYS A 62 22.73 -9.60 -18.30
N GLU A 63 22.08 -9.94 -19.40
CA GLU A 63 22.46 -11.03 -20.28
C GLU A 63 23.99 -11.07 -20.39
N GLU A 64 24.49 -12.30 -20.25
CA GLU A 64 25.85 -12.70 -20.59
C GLU A 64 26.22 -12.22 -22.00
N GLU A 65 27.39 -11.58 -22.12
CA GLU A 65 28.25 -11.72 -23.29
C GLU A 65 29.72 -11.73 -22.85
#